data_AF-A0A7V9IF57-F1
#
_entry.id   AF-A0A7V9IF57-F1
#
_cell.length_a   1.000
_cell.length_b   1.000
_cell.length_c   1.000
_cell.angle_alpha   90.00
_cell.angle_beta   90.00
_cell.angle_gamma   90.00
#
_symmetry.space_group_name_H-M   'P 1'
#
loop_
_entity.id
_entity.type
_entity.pdbx_description
1 polymer ?
#
loop_
_entity_poly.entity_id
_entity_poly.type
_entity_poly.pdbx_seq_one_letter_code
_entity_poly.pdbx_strand_id
1 'polypeptide(L)' 'MFAVVSDERPWDYIEAVYLTGTIDDVQRGVQARIDAGVECLLLHTMTAEVRQLELFAKHVLEPFADVTPQLSRV' A
#
# COMPACT_ATOMS: atom_id res chain seq x y z
N MET A 1 -6.63 19.39 -14.26
CA MET A 1 -5.97 18.96 -13.02
C MET A 1 -6.84 17.85 -12.44
N PHE A 2 -6.43 16.59 -12.58
CA PHE A 2 -7.23 15.45 -12.15
C PHE A 2 -7.12 15.32 -10.63
N ALA A 3 -8.04 15.95 -9.89
CA ALA A 3 -8.16 15.71 -8.47
C ALA A 3 -8.72 14.29 -8.28
N VAL A 4 -7.85 13.35 -7.90
CA VAL A 4 -8.21 11.95 -7.59
C VAL A 4 -8.95 11.86 -6.24
N VAL A 5 -9.16 13.00 -5.58
CA VAL A 5 -9.81 13.12 -4.27
C VAL A 5 -10.98 14.09 -4.41
N SER A 6 -12.21 13.63 -4.15
CA SER A 6 -13.39 14.51 -4.03
C SER A 6 -13.43 15.16 -2.64
N ASP A 7 -14.06 16.33 -2.54
CA ASP A 7 -14.28 17.06 -1.27
C ASP A 7 -15.12 16.26 -0.24
N GLU A 8 -15.67 15.12 -0.64
CA GLU A 8 -16.45 14.21 0.20
C GLU A 8 -15.58 13.31 1.11
N ARG A 9 -14.25 13.30 0.91
CA ARG A 9 -13.32 12.54 1.77
C ARG A 9 -12.47 13.49 2.61
N PRO A 10 -12.68 13.55 3.94
CA PRO A 10 -11.81 14.30 4.83
C PRO A 10 -10.36 13.85 4.68
N TRP A 11 -9.42 14.78 4.85
CA TRP A 11 -7.99 14.47 4.76
C TRP A 11 -7.57 13.35 5.73
N ASP A 12 -8.12 13.34 6.95
CA ASP A 12 -7.87 12.29 7.95
C ASP A 12 -8.31 10.90 7.47
N TYR A 13 -9.38 10.82 6.69
CA TYR A 13 -9.83 9.57 6.08
C TYR A 13 -8.84 9.12 4.99
N ILE A 14 -8.31 10.07 4.22
CA ILE A 14 -7.33 9.81 3.17
C ILE A 14 -6.03 9.32 3.80
N GLU A 15 -5.53 9.94 4.87
CA GLU A 15 -4.32 9.45 5.57
C GLU A 15 -4.51 8.06 6.20
N ALA A 16 -5.73 7.70 6.61
CA ALA A 16 -6.02 6.37 7.11
C ALA A 16 -5.92 5.28 6.02
N VAL A 17 -6.22 5.62 4.76
CA VAL A 17 -6.29 4.66 3.64
C VAL A 17 -5.13 4.77 2.64
N TYR A 18 -4.45 5.92 2.57
CA TYR A 18 -3.30 6.16 1.72
C TYR A 18 -2.00 6.16 2.54
N LEU A 19 -1.03 5.40 2.07
CA LEU A 19 0.34 5.43 2.60
C LEU A 19 1.11 6.52 1.85
N THR A 20 1.25 7.69 2.47
CA THR A 20 2.01 8.83 1.91
C THR A 20 3.32 9.03 2.65
N GLY A 21 4.32 9.63 1.99
CA GLY A 21 5.63 9.91 2.57
C GLY A 21 6.78 9.30 1.77
N THR A 22 7.91 9.06 2.43
CA THR A 22 9.06 8.37 1.86
C THR A 22 8.80 6.87 1.69
N ILE A 23 9.69 6.16 0.99
CA ILE A 23 9.61 4.69 0.88
C ILE A 23 9.62 4.04 2.28
N ASP A 24 10.46 4.53 3.19
CA ASP A 24 10.55 3.99 4.55
C ASP A 24 9.25 4.24 5.35
N ASP A 25 8.59 5.39 5.12
CA ASP A 25 7.30 5.70 5.75
C ASP A 25 6.21 4.76 5.25
N VAL A 26 6.18 4.49 3.94
CA VAL A 26 5.25 3.54 3.33
C VAL A 26 5.48 2.14 3.87
N GLN A 27 6.72 1.65 3.88
CA GLN A 27 7.05 0.31 4.38
C GLN A 27 6.71 0.16 5.87
N ARG A 28 6.99 1.17 6.69
CA ARG A 28 6.58 1.18 8.10
C ARG A 28 5.06 1.11 8.26
N GLY A 29 4.31 1.82 7.40
CA GLY A 29 2.85 1.77 7.38
C GLY A 29 2.28 0.42 6.92
N VAL A 30 2.96 -0.28 6.01
CA VAL A 30 2.63 -1.67 5.62
C VAL A 30 2.89 -2.61 6.80
N GLN A 31 4.07 -2.54 7.43
CA GLN A 31 4.42 -3.40 8.55
C GLN A 31 3.43 -3.23 9.72
N ALA A 32 3.06 -1.98 10.06
CA ALA A 32 2.08 -1.73 11.13
C ALA A 32 0.71 -2.38 10.86
N ARG A 33 0.31 -2.51 9.58
CA ARG A 33 -0.93 -3.21 9.20
C ARG A 33 -0.78 -4.72 9.31
N ILE A 34 0.37 -5.27 8.90
CA ILE A 34 0.69 -6.69 9.10
C ILE A 34 0.67 -7.04 10.59
N ASP A 35 1.31 -6.23 11.43
CA ASP A 35 1.37 -6.42 12.88
C ASP A 35 -0.02 -6.34 13.55
N ALA A 36 -0.94 -5.56 12.95
CA ALA A 36 -2.34 -5.47 13.38
C ALA A 36 -3.23 -6.63 12.87
N GLY A 37 -2.66 -7.57 12.10
CA GLY A 37 -3.39 -8.74 11.55
C GLY A 37 -4.10 -8.48 10.22
N VAL A 38 -3.73 -7.45 9.47
CA VAL A 38 -4.25 -7.23 8.12
C VAL A 38 -3.64 -8.24 7.15
N GLU A 39 -4.48 -9.09 6.57
CA GLU A 39 -4.03 -10.16 5.67
C GLU A 39 -4.01 -9.74 4.18
N CYS A 40 -4.69 -8.67 3.81
CA CYS A 40 -4.83 -8.24 2.43
C CYS A 40 -4.78 -6.72 2.29
N LEU A 41 -3.94 -6.24 1.37
CA LEU A 41 -3.83 -4.83 0.98
C LEU A 41 -4.16 -4.68 -0.50
N LEU A 42 -5.03 -3.73 -0.82
CA LEU A 42 -5.31 -3.35 -2.20
C LEU A 42 -4.41 -2.16 -2.58
N LEU A 43 -3.50 -2.40 -3.53
CA LEU A 43 -2.64 -1.35 -4.08
C LEU A 43 -3.28 -0.77 -5.34
N HIS A 44 -3.39 0.55 -5.39
CA HIS A 44 -3.94 1.27 -6.54
C HIS A 44 -2.93 2.31 -7.04
N THR A 45 -2.64 2.28 -8.34
CA THR A 45 -1.74 3.26 -8.95
C THR A 45 -2.41 4.64 -9.00
N MET A 46 -1.69 5.72 -8.70
CA MET A 46 -2.22 7.08 -8.83
C MET A 46 -2.35 7.51 -10.29
N THR A 47 -1.56 6.90 -11.19
CA THR A 47 -1.55 7.18 -12.63
C THR A 47 -1.55 5.87 -13.41
N ALA A 48 -1.72 5.93 -14.73
CA ALA A 48 -1.69 4.76 -15.61
C ALA A 48 -0.25 4.34 -16.02
N GLU A 49 0.78 4.91 -15.41
CA GLU A 49 2.16 4.65 -15.79
C GLU A 49 2.66 3.29 -15.28
N VAL A 50 3.23 2.48 -16.18
CA VAL A 50 3.84 1.18 -15.86
C VAL A 50 4.92 1.30 -14.77
N ARG A 51 5.65 2.42 -14.75
CA ARG A 51 6.67 2.71 -13.74
C ARG A 51 6.12 2.64 -12.31
N GLN A 52 4.84 2.91 -12.08
CA GLN A 52 4.27 2.75 -10.73
C GLN A 52 4.19 1.30 -10.29
N LEU A 53 3.96 0.36 -11.22
CA LEU A 53 3.99 -1.07 -10.92
C LEU A 53 5.40 -1.54 -10.60
N GLU A 54 6.42 -1.02 -11.31
CA GLU A 54 7.83 -1.30 -11.01
C GLU A 54 8.22 -0.80 -9.62
N LEU A 55 7.74 0.39 -9.23
CA LEU A 55 7.95 0.94 -7.90
C LEU A 55 7.25 0.10 -6.82
N PHE A 56 6.04 -0.39 -7.06
CA PHE A 56 5.35 -1.30 -6.14
C PHE A 56 6.13 -2.61 -5.96
N ALA A 57 6.53 -3.25 -7.05
CA ALA A 57 7.31 -4.49 -6.99
C ALA A 57 8.56 -4.31 -6.13
N LYS A 58 9.36 -3.28 -6.44
CA LYS A 58 10.63 -3.02 -5.77
C LYS A 58 10.51 -2.58 -4.30
N HIS A 59 9.57 -1.68 -4.01
CA HIS A 59 9.56 -0.98 -2.72
C HIS A 59 8.44 -1.42 -1.78
N VAL A 60 7.44 -2.15 -2.28
CA VAL A 60 6.28 -2.58 -1.49
C VAL A 60 6.13 -4.09 -1.47
N LEU A 61 6.52 -4.84 -2.51
CA LEU A 61 6.40 -6.30 -2.54
C LEU A 61 7.69 -7.01 -2.11
N GLU A 62 8.82 -6.71 -2.76
CA GLU A 62 10.12 -7.32 -2.46
C GLU A 62 10.49 -7.31 -0.95
N PRO A 63 10.31 -6.20 -0.20
CA PRO A 63 10.67 -6.16 1.22
C PRO A 63 9.86 -7.11 2.13
N PHE A 64 8.70 -7.57 1.65
CA PHE A 64 7.78 -8.44 2.41
C PHE A 64 7.60 -9.82 1.74
N ALA A 65 8.41 -10.15 0.74
CA ALA A 65 8.30 -11.40 -0.02
C ALA A 65 8.59 -12.65 0.83
N ASP A 66 9.35 -12.51 1.91
CA ASP A 66 9.72 -13.62 2.82
C ASP A 66 8.62 -13.99 3.83
N VAL A 67 7.49 -13.26 3.82
CA VAL A 67 6.30 -13.62 4.61
C VAL A 67 5.49 -14.65 3.82
N THR A 68 6.01 -15.88 3.67
CA THR A 68 5.20 -16.97 3.11
C THR A 68 4.10 -17.33 4.12
N PRO A 69 2.80 -17.08 3.84
CA PRO A 69 1.75 -17.68 4.65
C PRO A 69 1.84 -19.19 4.40
N GLN A 70 1.89 -19.98 5.46
CA GLN A 70 1.61 -21.41 5.37
C GLN A 70 0.14 -21.54 4.94
N LEU A 71 -0.11 -21.46 3.63
CA LEU A 71 -1.39 -21.76 3.04
C LEU A 71 -1.65 -23.25 3.28
N SER A 72 -2.33 -23.54 4.38
CA SER A 72 -2.96 -24.84 4.61
C SER A 72 -3.92 -25.08 3.45
N ARG A 73 -3.52 -25.99 2.57
CA ARG A 73 -4.35 -26.53 1.49
C ARG A 73 -5.70 -26.94 2.07
N VAL A 74 -6.77 -26.31 1.58
CA VAL A 74 -8.14 -26.83 1.65
C VAL A 74 -8.45 -27.46 0.31
#